data_AF-A0A951BH67-F1
#
_entry.id   AF-A0A951BH67-F1
#
_cell.length_a   1.000
_cell.length_b   1.000
_cell.length_c   1.000
_cell.angle_alpha   90.00
_cell.angle_beta   90.00
_cell.angle_gamma   90.00
#
_symmetry.space_group_name_H-M   'P 1'
#
loop_
_entity.id
_entity.type
_entity.pdbx_description
1 polymer ?
#
loop_
_entity_poly.entity_id
_entity_poly.type
_entity_poly.pdbx_seq_one_letter_code
_entity_poly.pdbx_strand_id
1 'polypeptide(L)'
;MDIFDFVECSNQTRSPERLFGLLVDAAGSEGFDQVAYGTLTYRAPLQPTGCVPPAVVLNYPVGWQQRYFERRYQVIDPVVTCTPRMARPFLWDSLAERGTLDRAQRLVLDEAREAGLRNGVSVPLHGPCGKVAVMSFASRCDDGDPTANLSRLTALASQFHVAFSELAHAAEREADNVQLSQRERDCLSWTAQGKSSWDIGVILMISENTVNFHVKNAMRKLETSSRTVAVIKALRRGLIDLPYV
;
A
#
# COMPACT_ATOMS: atom_id res chain seq x y z
N MET A 1 -8.92 23.86 -3.58
CA MET A 1 -8.11 24.04 -2.36
C MET A 1 -6.66 23.99 -2.81
N ASP A 2 -5.80 24.95 -2.44
CA ASP A 2 -4.42 24.86 -2.89
C ASP A 2 -3.62 23.79 -2.13
N ILE A 3 -2.41 23.48 -2.58
CA ILE A 3 -1.59 22.42 -2.00
C ILE A 3 -1.12 22.74 -0.57
N PHE A 4 -0.88 24.01 -0.23
CA PHE A 4 -0.42 24.39 1.09
C PHE A 4 -1.54 24.27 2.11
N ASP A 5 -2.74 24.75 1.76
CA ASP A 5 -3.96 24.57 2.54
C ASP A 5 -4.22 23.07 2.80
N PHE A 6 -4.04 22.23 1.78
CA PHE A 6 -4.21 20.79 1.91
C PHE A 6 -3.20 20.18 2.90
N VAL A 7 -1.92 20.56 2.81
CA VAL A 7 -0.87 20.09 3.74
C VAL A 7 -1.21 20.48 5.18
N GLU A 8 -1.60 21.72 5.44
CA GLU A 8 -1.95 22.17 6.78
C GLU A 8 -3.19 21.44 7.33
N CYS A 9 -4.27 21.37 6.54
CA CYS A 9 -5.51 20.71 6.95
C CYS A 9 -5.34 19.21 7.16
N SER A 10 -4.54 18.54 6.31
CA SER A 10 -4.27 17.10 6.41
C SER A 10 -3.48 16.72 7.67
N ASN A 11 -2.60 17.59 8.15
CA ASN A 11 -1.86 17.36 9.40
C ASN A 11 -2.74 17.54 10.66
N GLN A 12 -3.82 18.31 10.57
CA GLN A 12 -4.70 18.61 11.69
C GLN A 12 -5.89 17.65 11.81
N THR A 13 -6.34 17.05 10.70
CA THR A 13 -7.48 16.14 10.72
C THR A 13 -7.16 14.83 11.45
N ARG A 14 -8.15 14.32 12.18
CA ARG A 14 -8.12 13.00 12.84
C ARG A 14 -9.09 12.00 12.20
N SER A 15 -9.85 12.42 11.18
CA SER A 15 -10.80 11.56 10.46
C SER A 15 -10.23 11.18 9.08
N PRO A 16 -10.15 9.88 8.76
CA PRO A 16 -9.79 9.41 7.41
C PRO A 16 -10.74 9.89 6.32
N GLU A 17 -12.04 9.98 6.62
CA GLU A 17 -13.08 10.44 5.69
C GLU A 17 -12.87 11.92 5.37
N ARG A 18 -12.61 12.75 6.40
CA ARG A 18 -12.31 14.16 6.20
C ARG A 18 -11.01 14.35 5.43
N LEU A 19 -9.97 13.58 5.74
CA LEU A 19 -8.70 13.60 5.02
C LEU A 19 -8.90 13.29 3.52
N PHE A 20 -9.73 12.30 3.20
CA PHE A 20 -10.06 11.96 1.82
C PHE A 20 -10.85 13.06 1.12
N GLY A 21 -11.83 13.68 1.80
CA GLY A 21 -12.55 14.84 1.26
C GLY A 21 -11.63 16.01 0.90
N LEU A 22 -10.68 16.34 1.78
CA LEU A 22 -9.69 17.40 1.52
C LEU A 22 -8.82 17.08 0.28
N LEU A 23 -8.44 15.82 0.09
CA LEU A 23 -7.68 15.39 -1.09
C LEU A 23 -8.50 15.54 -2.37
N VAL A 24 -9.77 15.14 -2.34
CA VAL A 24 -10.68 15.28 -3.49
C VAL A 24 -10.86 16.76 -3.85
N ASP A 25 -11.03 17.63 -2.86
CA ASP A 25 -11.17 19.08 -3.09
C ASP A 25 -9.90 19.70 -3.69
N ALA A 26 -8.72 19.25 -3.25
CA ALA A 26 -7.43 19.73 -3.76
C ALA A 26 -7.12 19.20 -5.17
N ALA A 27 -7.34 17.90 -5.41
CA ALA A 27 -7.19 17.29 -6.73
C ALA A 27 -8.21 17.84 -7.74
N GLY A 28 -9.43 18.14 -7.28
CA GLY A 28 -10.48 18.75 -8.09
C GLY A 28 -10.09 20.13 -8.64
N SER A 29 -9.37 20.95 -7.85
CA SER A 29 -8.83 22.23 -8.35
C SER A 29 -7.74 22.07 -9.42
N GLU A 30 -7.12 20.89 -9.54
CA GLU A 30 -6.19 20.55 -10.61
C GLU A 30 -6.88 19.85 -11.80
N GLY A 31 -8.21 19.71 -11.76
CA GLY A 31 -9.00 19.06 -12.82
C GLY A 31 -9.23 17.56 -12.65
N PHE A 32 -8.89 17.00 -11.49
CA PHE A 32 -9.02 15.56 -11.18
C PHE A 32 -9.99 15.33 -10.04
N ASP A 33 -11.26 15.10 -10.37
CA ASP A 33 -12.36 14.94 -9.42
C ASP A 33 -12.61 13.48 -9.03
N GLN A 34 -11.99 12.51 -9.73
CA GLN A 34 -12.11 11.09 -9.45
C GLN A 34 -10.81 10.59 -8.80
N VAL A 35 -10.90 10.14 -7.56
CA VAL A 35 -9.75 9.76 -6.72
C VAL A 35 -9.98 8.39 -6.09
N ALA A 36 -8.95 7.57 -6.07
CA ALA A 36 -8.91 6.31 -5.34
C ALA A 36 -7.56 6.10 -4.65
N TYR A 37 -7.61 5.66 -3.41
CA TYR A 37 -6.46 5.22 -2.64
C TYR A 37 -6.63 3.74 -2.25
N GLY A 38 -5.59 2.95 -2.52
CA GLY A 38 -5.59 1.52 -2.25
C GLY A 38 -4.25 1.01 -1.71
N THR A 39 -4.29 -0.07 -0.94
CA THR A 39 -3.10 -0.74 -0.37
C THR A 39 -2.92 -2.11 -1.02
N LEU A 40 -1.73 -2.37 -1.56
CA LEU A 40 -1.49 -3.52 -2.44
C LEU A 40 -0.82 -4.70 -1.73
N THR A 41 0.17 -4.42 -0.87
CA THR A 41 0.97 -5.46 -0.21
C THR A 41 0.59 -5.69 1.25
N TYR A 42 -0.36 -4.91 1.77
CA TYR A 42 -0.84 -4.98 3.14
C TYR A 42 -2.32 -4.62 3.20
N ARG A 43 -2.98 -5.02 4.30
CA ARG A 43 -4.35 -4.62 4.62
C ARG A 43 -4.30 -3.38 5.51
N ALA A 44 -4.94 -2.30 5.11
CA ALA A 44 -5.04 -1.12 5.94
C ALA A 44 -5.92 -1.39 7.18
N PRO A 45 -5.51 -0.94 8.38
CA PRO A 45 -6.25 -1.13 9.63
C PRO A 45 -7.54 -0.30 9.69
N LEU A 46 -7.59 0.81 8.95
CA LEU A 46 -8.73 1.74 8.86
C LEU A 46 -9.57 1.50 7.59
N GLN A 47 -9.57 0.28 7.04
CA GLN A 47 -10.38 -0.02 5.86
C GLN A 47 -11.88 0.04 6.23
N PRO A 48 -12.70 0.90 5.57
CA PRO A 48 -14.12 0.99 5.85
C PRO A 48 -14.82 -0.36 5.64
N THR A 49 -15.84 -0.63 6.46
CA THR A 49 -16.65 -1.85 6.33
C THR A 49 -17.32 -1.90 4.96
N GLY A 50 -17.02 -2.91 4.15
CA GLY A 50 -17.59 -3.08 2.80
C GLY A 50 -16.65 -2.76 1.63
N CYS A 51 -15.47 -2.16 1.88
CA CYS A 51 -14.44 -2.04 0.84
C CYS A 51 -13.69 -3.36 0.64
N VAL A 52 -13.59 -3.83 -0.60
CA VAL A 52 -12.84 -5.04 -0.96
C VAL A 52 -11.40 -4.64 -1.32
N PRO A 53 -10.37 -5.30 -0.74
CA PRO A 53 -8.97 -5.04 -1.11
C PRO A 53 -8.74 -5.12 -2.64
N PRO A 54 -7.89 -4.26 -3.21
CA PRO A 54 -6.98 -3.34 -2.54
C PRO A 54 -7.56 -1.98 -2.18
N ALA A 55 -8.82 -1.68 -2.53
CA ALA A 55 -9.41 -0.36 -2.31
C ALA A 55 -9.59 -0.04 -0.82
N VAL A 56 -9.18 1.16 -0.42
CA VAL A 56 -9.37 1.67 0.95
C VAL A 56 -10.38 2.81 0.96
N VAL A 57 -10.20 3.83 0.12
CA VAL A 57 -11.15 4.94 -0.06
C VAL A 57 -11.16 5.37 -1.52
N LEU A 58 -12.33 5.69 -2.07
CA LEU A 58 -12.49 6.15 -3.45
C LEU A 58 -13.83 6.86 -3.66
N ASN A 59 -13.93 7.68 -4.70
CA ASN A 59 -15.17 8.36 -5.10
C ASN A 59 -15.59 8.08 -6.56
N TYR A 60 -15.04 7.03 -7.17
CA TYR A 60 -15.37 6.64 -8.55
C TYR A 60 -16.89 6.41 -8.75
N PRO A 61 -17.41 6.45 -9.99
CA PRO A 61 -18.83 6.22 -10.24
C PRO A 61 -19.30 4.87 -9.67
N VAL A 62 -20.43 4.87 -8.95
CA VAL A 62 -20.91 3.68 -8.21
C VAL A 62 -21.09 2.46 -9.13
N GLY A 63 -21.59 2.65 -10.35
CA GLY A 63 -21.74 1.56 -11.32
C GLY A 63 -20.41 0.95 -11.76
N TRP A 64 -19.33 1.75 -11.82
CA TRP A 64 -17.98 1.25 -12.06
C TRP A 64 -17.46 0.44 -10.88
N GLN A 65 -17.63 0.94 -9.65
CA GLN A 65 -17.18 0.23 -8.45
C GLN A 65 -17.79 -1.17 -8.35
N GLN A 66 -19.11 -1.27 -8.53
CA GLN A 66 -19.84 -2.55 -8.50
C GLN A 66 -19.27 -3.52 -9.54
N ARG A 67 -19.18 -3.07 -10.79
CA ARG A 67 -18.64 -3.88 -11.88
C ARG A 67 -17.21 -4.34 -11.63
N TYR A 68 -16.35 -3.44 -11.13
CA TYR A 68 -14.94 -3.72 -10.87
C TYR A 68 -14.77 -4.88 -9.88
N PHE A 69 -15.53 -4.86 -8.78
CA PHE A 69 -15.45 -5.91 -7.76
C PHE A 69 -16.17 -7.20 -8.18
N GLU A 70 -17.34 -7.12 -8.81
CA GLU A 70 -18.08 -8.28 -9.33
C GLU A 70 -17.25 -9.09 -10.33
N ARG A 71 -16.54 -8.39 -11.23
CA ARG A 71 -15.67 -9.02 -12.23
C ARG A 71 -14.27 -9.34 -11.72
N ARG A 72 -14.01 -9.06 -10.44
CA ARG A 72 -12.72 -9.29 -9.77
C ARG A 72 -11.54 -8.60 -10.48
N TYR A 73 -11.77 -7.41 -11.02
CA TYR A 73 -10.75 -6.67 -11.78
C TYR A 73 -9.52 -6.34 -10.94
N GLN A 74 -9.62 -6.28 -9.61
CA GLN A 74 -8.47 -6.12 -8.73
C GLN A 74 -7.33 -7.14 -8.94
N VAL A 75 -7.62 -8.31 -9.51
CA VAL A 75 -6.61 -9.35 -9.76
C VAL A 75 -5.83 -9.09 -11.05
N ILE A 76 -6.49 -8.49 -12.04
CA ILE A 76 -5.95 -8.33 -13.40
C ILE A 76 -5.64 -6.87 -13.73
N ASP A 77 -6.16 -5.90 -12.98
CA ASP A 77 -6.00 -4.48 -13.25
C ASP A 77 -4.51 -4.12 -13.46
N PRO A 78 -4.15 -3.57 -14.64
CA PRO A 78 -2.76 -3.25 -14.96
C PRO A 78 -2.18 -2.18 -14.02
N VAL A 79 -3.00 -1.26 -13.48
CA VAL A 79 -2.57 -0.27 -12.48
C VAL A 79 -2.16 -0.98 -11.19
N VAL A 80 -2.98 -1.93 -10.71
CA VAL A 80 -2.72 -2.68 -9.48
C VAL A 80 -1.50 -3.58 -9.63
N THR A 81 -1.41 -4.32 -10.74
CA THR A 81 -0.38 -5.33 -10.94
C THR A 81 1.00 -4.75 -11.26
N CYS A 82 1.07 -3.54 -11.86
CA CYS A 82 2.33 -2.90 -12.19
C CYS A 82 2.87 -1.99 -11.07
N THR A 83 2.00 -1.35 -10.27
CA THR A 83 2.41 -0.38 -9.24
C THR A 83 3.53 -0.84 -8.31
N PRO A 84 3.56 -2.09 -7.78
CA PRO A 84 4.65 -2.54 -6.91
C PRO A 84 6.04 -2.50 -7.56
N ARG A 85 6.11 -2.43 -8.88
CA ARG A 85 7.33 -2.37 -9.68
C ARG A 85 7.63 -0.97 -10.24
N MET A 86 6.76 0.01 -9.96
CA MET A 86 6.88 1.37 -10.47
C MET A 86 7.47 2.29 -9.39
N ALA A 87 8.46 3.09 -9.79
CA ALA A 87 9.11 4.08 -8.91
C ALA A 87 8.63 5.51 -9.17
N ARG A 88 7.86 5.74 -10.24
CA ARG A 88 7.38 7.06 -10.66
C ARG A 88 5.89 7.01 -10.96
N PRO A 89 5.20 8.16 -10.86
CA PRO A 89 3.86 8.31 -11.40
C PRO A 89 3.79 7.85 -12.85
N PHE A 90 2.67 7.26 -13.24
CA PHE A 90 2.46 6.79 -14.61
C PHE A 90 1.03 7.07 -15.07
N LEU A 91 0.90 7.39 -16.36
CA LEU A 91 -0.38 7.58 -17.02
C LEU A 91 -0.96 6.22 -17.43
N TRP A 92 -2.28 6.08 -17.36
CA TRP A 92 -2.96 4.85 -17.75
C TRP A 92 -2.83 4.59 -19.25
N ASP A 93 -2.87 5.63 -20.07
CA ASP A 93 -2.67 5.53 -21.52
C ASP A 93 -1.26 5.03 -21.86
N SER A 94 -0.24 5.49 -21.14
CA SER A 94 1.13 5.00 -21.29
C SER A 94 1.28 3.51 -20.90
N LEU A 95 0.38 2.95 -20.10
CA LEU A 95 0.36 1.49 -19.87
C LEU A 95 -0.23 0.75 -21.08
N ALA A 96 -1.30 1.28 -21.67
CA ALA A 96 -1.94 0.70 -22.85
C ALA A 96 -1.01 0.68 -24.07
N GLU A 97 -0.23 1.75 -24.27
CA GLU A 97 0.67 1.93 -25.41
C GLU A 97 1.91 1.04 -25.37
N ARG A 98 2.36 0.59 -24.19
CA ARG A 98 3.57 -0.23 -24.04
C ARG A 98 3.44 -1.61 -24.69
N GLY A 99 2.27 -2.00 -25.19
CA GLY A 99 2.04 -3.27 -25.88
C GLY A 99 2.14 -4.52 -25.00
N THR A 100 2.46 -4.35 -23.71
CA THR A 100 2.64 -5.43 -22.73
C THR A 100 1.34 -5.89 -22.08
N LEU A 101 0.23 -5.15 -22.27
CA LEU A 101 -1.05 -5.50 -21.69
C LEU A 101 -1.74 -6.60 -22.49
N ASP A 102 -2.21 -7.62 -21.80
CA ASP A 102 -3.09 -8.62 -22.39
C ASP A 102 -4.49 -8.06 -22.69
N ARG A 103 -5.34 -8.85 -23.35
CA ARG A 103 -6.69 -8.41 -23.74
C ARG A 103 -7.58 -8.10 -22.53
N ALA A 104 -7.45 -8.83 -21.44
CA ALA A 104 -8.26 -8.63 -20.24
C ALA A 104 -7.83 -7.34 -19.51
N GLN A 105 -6.52 -7.08 -19.43
CA GLN A 105 -5.96 -5.86 -18.86
C GLN A 105 -6.37 -4.61 -19.63
N ARG A 106 -6.35 -4.65 -20.96
CA ARG A 106 -6.83 -3.54 -21.79
C ARG A 106 -8.31 -3.27 -21.58
N LEU A 107 -9.12 -4.33 -21.52
CA LEU A 107 -10.56 -4.21 -21.26
C LEU A 107 -10.86 -3.47 -19.95
N VAL A 108 -10.07 -3.69 -18.88
CA VAL A 108 -10.26 -2.96 -17.63
C VAL A 108 -10.08 -1.45 -17.83
N LEU A 109 -9.05 -1.02 -18.55
CA LEU A 109 -8.80 0.40 -18.82
C LEU A 109 -9.85 1.00 -19.75
N ASP A 110 -10.27 0.26 -20.77
CA ASP A 110 -11.30 0.69 -21.71
C ASP A 110 -12.65 0.90 -21.01
N GLU A 111 -13.07 -0.05 -20.17
CA GLU A 111 -14.32 0.06 -19.42
C GLU A 111 -14.25 1.15 -18.34
N ALA A 112 -13.08 1.37 -17.72
CA ALA A 112 -12.87 2.49 -16.79
C ALA A 112 -13.07 3.83 -17.51
N ARG A 113 -12.51 3.96 -18.72
CA ARG A 113 -12.64 5.16 -19.57
C ARG A 113 -14.09 5.41 -19.98
N GLU A 114 -14.81 4.35 -20.36
CA GLU A 114 -16.25 4.42 -20.69
C GLU A 114 -17.10 4.83 -19.49
N ALA A 115 -16.71 4.40 -18.29
CA ALA A 115 -17.37 4.81 -17.04
C ALA A 115 -17.04 6.26 -16.61
N GLY A 116 -16.18 6.97 -17.34
CA GLY A 116 -15.82 8.36 -17.05
C GLY A 116 -14.57 8.53 -16.20
N LEU A 117 -13.74 7.48 -16.05
CA LEU A 117 -12.40 7.58 -15.48
C LEU A 117 -11.39 7.79 -16.61
N ARG A 118 -11.27 9.03 -17.07
CA ARG A 118 -10.42 9.41 -18.22
C ARG A 118 -9.15 10.10 -17.73
N ASN A 119 -8.16 10.22 -18.63
CA ASN A 119 -6.90 10.92 -18.36
C ASN A 119 -6.23 10.47 -17.05
N GLY A 120 -6.33 9.17 -16.76
CA GLY A 120 -5.98 8.64 -15.45
C GLY A 120 -4.48 8.59 -15.21
N VAL A 121 -4.10 8.88 -13.97
CA VAL A 121 -2.72 8.83 -13.48
C VAL A 121 -2.68 8.12 -12.14
N SER A 122 -1.64 7.33 -11.94
CA SER A 122 -1.41 6.64 -10.67
C SER A 122 -0.03 6.95 -10.12
N VAL A 123 0.03 7.21 -8.81
CA VAL A 123 1.23 7.50 -8.04
C VAL A 123 1.52 6.30 -7.13
N PRO A 124 2.61 5.55 -7.37
CA PRO A 124 3.11 4.55 -6.42
C PRO A 124 3.57 5.20 -5.12
N LEU A 125 3.12 4.67 -3.99
CA LEU A 125 3.44 5.16 -2.66
C LEU A 125 4.08 4.04 -1.85
N HIS A 126 5.39 4.13 -1.62
CA HIS A 126 6.17 3.12 -0.92
C HIS A 126 6.38 3.51 0.54
N GLY A 127 6.13 2.56 1.45
CA GLY A 127 6.27 2.74 2.88
C GLY A 127 7.20 1.70 3.51
N PRO A 128 7.42 1.79 4.84
CA PRO A 128 8.27 0.87 5.58
C PRO A 128 7.87 -0.60 5.40
N CYS A 129 8.83 -1.51 5.55
CA CYS A 129 8.60 -2.96 5.51
C CYS A 129 7.99 -3.50 4.19
N GLY A 130 8.25 -2.81 3.06
CA GLY A 130 7.73 -3.21 1.74
C GLY A 130 6.23 -2.97 1.56
N LYS A 131 5.64 -2.09 2.38
CA LYS A 131 4.28 -1.60 2.19
C LYS A 131 4.22 -0.81 0.89
N VAL A 132 3.28 -1.15 0.01
CA VAL A 132 3.01 -0.43 -1.23
C VAL A 132 1.53 -0.05 -1.25
N ALA A 133 1.28 1.23 -1.46
CA ALA A 133 -0.02 1.79 -1.76
C ALA A 133 0.00 2.45 -3.15
N VAL A 134 -1.19 2.72 -3.66
CA VAL A 134 -1.38 3.45 -4.92
C VAL A 134 -2.40 4.55 -4.68
N MET A 135 -2.09 5.74 -5.17
CA MET A 135 -3.06 6.81 -5.34
C MET A 135 -3.37 6.94 -6.83
N SER A 136 -4.64 6.94 -7.19
CA SER A 136 -5.10 7.07 -8.56
C SER A 136 -6.00 8.29 -8.68
N PHE A 137 -5.73 9.11 -9.69
CA PHE A 137 -6.52 10.28 -10.05
C PHE A 137 -7.01 10.09 -11.49
N ALA A 138 -8.25 10.50 -11.74
CA ALA A 138 -8.83 10.55 -13.08
C ALA A 138 -9.71 11.79 -13.20
N SER A 139 -9.93 12.21 -14.43
CA SER A 139 -10.84 13.30 -14.77
C SER A 139 -12.05 12.76 -15.51
N ARG A 140 -13.20 13.39 -15.30
CA ARG A 140 -14.40 13.16 -16.13
C ARG A 140 -14.34 13.87 -17.47
N CYS A 141 -13.51 14.91 -17.58
CA CYS A 141 -13.41 15.78 -18.75
C CYS A 141 -12.08 15.55 -19.50
N ASP A 142 -12.11 15.73 -20.81
CA ASP A 142 -10.90 15.59 -21.64
C ASP A 142 -9.90 16.74 -21.44
N ASP A 143 -10.31 17.82 -20.76
CA ASP A 143 -9.51 19.04 -20.54
C ASP A 143 -8.40 18.87 -19.48
N GLY A 144 -8.46 17.82 -18.67
CA GLY A 144 -7.42 17.55 -17.68
C GLY A 144 -6.18 16.94 -18.33
N ASP A 145 -5.09 17.72 -18.46
CA ASP A 145 -3.78 17.18 -18.83
C ASP A 145 -3.07 16.63 -17.57
N PRO A 146 -2.96 15.30 -17.39
CA PRO A 146 -2.29 14.70 -16.24
C PRO A 146 -0.79 14.92 -16.26
N THR A 147 -0.20 15.20 -17.43
CA THR A 147 1.24 15.44 -17.57
C THR A 147 1.61 16.80 -16.98
N ALA A 148 0.82 17.84 -17.28
CA ALA A 148 1.02 19.18 -16.73
C ALA A 148 0.90 19.24 -15.20
N ASN A 149 0.06 18.37 -14.61
CA ASN A 149 -0.26 18.39 -13.18
C ASN A 149 0.46 17.29 -12.37
N LEU A 150 1.32 16.48 -13.01
CA LEU A 150 1.91 15.28 -12.43
C LEU A 150 2.63 15.53 -11.09
N SER A 151 3.43 16.59 -11.02
CA SER A 151 4.18 16.96 -9.82
C SER A 151 3.25 17.34 -8.66
N ARG A 152 2.16 18.06 -8.94
CA ARG A 152 1.19 18.47 -7.92
C ARG A 152 0.40 17.27 -7.41
N LEU A 153 -0.12 16.43 -8.31
CA LEU A 153 -0.83 15.21 -7.94
C LEU A 153 0.06 14.25 -7.13
N THR A 154 1.34 14.16 -7.47
CA THR A 154 2.33 13.37 -6.71
C THR A 154 2.53 13.91 -5.30
N ALA A 155 2.62 15.23 -5.15
CA ALA A 155 2.76 15.86 -3.84
C ALA A 155 1.49 15.69 -2.98
N LEU A 156 0.30 15.87 -3.57
CA LEU A 156 -0.98 15.59 -2.90
C LEU A 156 -1.08 14.13 -2.45
N ALA A 157 -0.75 13.18 -3.34
CA ALA A 157 -0.75 11.75 -3.03
C ALA A 157 0.21 11.41 -1.89
N SER A 158 1.41 11.97 -1.91
CA SER A 158 2.45 11.72 -0.90
C SER A 158 2.02 12.28 0.46
N GLN A 159 1.51 13.51 0.50
CA GLN A 159 1.03 14.13 1.72
C GLN A 159 -0.16 13.37 2.32
N PHE A 160 -1.13 12.97 1.48
CA PHE A 160 -2.24 12.12 1.92
C PHE A 160 -1.72 10.80 2.52
N HIS A 161 -0.76 10.16 1.85
CA HIS A 161 -0.22 8.88 2.28
C HIS A 161 0.45 8.96 3.65
N VAL A 162 1.21 10.04 3.90
CA VAL A 162 1.84 10.29 5.20
C VAL A 162 0.77 10.50 6.28
N ALA A 163 -0.17 11.43 6.08
CA ALA A 163 -1.22 11.73 7.04
C ALA A 163 -2.10 10.50 7.33
N PHE A 164 -2.50 9.75 6.29
CA PHE A 164 -3.28 8.52 6.46
C PHE A 164 -2.49 7.45 7.20
N SER A 165 -1.19 7.30 6.92
CA SER A 165 -0.33 6.35 7.60
C SER A 165 -0.21 6.66 9.10
N GLU A 166 -0.13 7.94 9.48
CA GLU A 166 -0.09 8.33 10.89
C GLU A 166 -1.39 7.97 11.62
N LEU A 167 -2.55 8.25 11.01
CA LEU A 167 -3.86 7.86 11.55
C LEU A 167 -3.97 6.33 11.68
N ALA A 168 -3.52 5.59 10.66
CA ALA A 168 -3.54 4.14 10.65
C ALA A 168 -2.64 3.53 11.74
N HIS A 169 -1.42 4.06 11.92
CA HIS A 169 -0.51 3.59 12.97
C HIS A 169 -1.03 3.89 14.37
N ALA A 170 -1.69 5.03 14.58
CA ALA A 170 -2.32 5.35 15.87
C ALA A 170 -3.37 4.30 16.23
N ALA A 171 -4.23 3.90 15.27
CA ALA A 171 -5.22 2.86 15.47
C ALA A 171 -4.62 1.45 15.66
N GLU A 172 -3.53 1.11 14.95
CA GLU A 172 -2.85 -0.19 15.08
C GLU A 172 -2.16 -0.37 16.44
N ARG A 173 -1.56 0.68 17.01
CA ARG A 173 -0.89 0.60 18.32
C ARG A 173 -1.84 0.21 19.45
N GLU A 174 -3.13 0.50 19.31
CA GLU A 174 -4.16 0.10 20.27
C GLU A 174 -4.58 -1.37 20.09
N ALA A 175 -4.34 -1.96 18.91
CA ALA A 175 -4.84 -3.27 18.52
C ALA A 175 -3.77 -4.40 18.47
N ASP A 176 -2.52 -4.12 18.08
CA ASP A 176 -1.48 -5.15 17.90
C ASP A 176 -0.38 -5.06 18.98
N ASN A 177 -0.47 -5.94 19.98
CA ASN A 177 0.45 -6.04 21.11
C ASN A 177 1.55 -7.11 20.94
N VAL A 178 1.75 -7.65 19.73
CA VAL A 178 2.75 -8.71 19.53
C VAL A 178 4.17 -8.15 19.69
N GLN A 179 4.75 -8.37 20.86
CA GLN A 179 6.14 -8.02 21.15
C GLN A 179 7.06 -9.25 21.20
N LEU A 180 8.09 -9.22 20.36
CA LEU A 180 9.21 -10.15 20.42
C LEU A 180 10.25 -9.64 21.42
N SER A 181 10.77 -10.55 22.25
CA SER A 181 11.94 -10.31 23.07
C SER A 181 13.18 -10.09 22.20
N GLN A 182 14.22 -9.46 22.76
CA GLN A 182 15.46 -9.23 22.02
C GLN A 182 16.05 -10.53 21.45
N ARG A 183 16.08 -11.61 22.24
CA ARG A 183 16.61 -12.91 21.77
C ARG A 183 15.77 -13.56 20.68
N GLU A 184 14.45 -13.39 20.72
CA GLU A 184 13.56 -13.84 19.64
C GLU A 184 13.85 -13.06 18.35
N ARG A 185 14.04 -11.74 18.44
CA ARG A 185 14.43 -10.89 17.31
C ARG A 185 15.78 -11.31 16.74
N ASP A 186 16.81 -11.43 17.58
CA ASP A 186 18.17 -11.81 17.15
C ASP A 186 18.16 -13.16 16.41
N CYS A 187 17.46 -14.17 16.96
CA CYS A 187 17.36 -15.48 16.32
C CYS A 187 16.63 -15.41 14.98
N LEU A 188 15.53 -14.64 14.88
CA LEU A 188 14.82 -14.47 13.61
C LEU A 188 15.61 -13.65 12.59
N SER A 189 16.38 -12.64 13.01
CA SER A 189 17.24 -11.84 12.12
C SER A 189 18.33 -12.68 11.47
N TRP A 190 18.99 -13.55 12.23
CA TRP A 190 19.96 -14.49 11.66
C TRP A 190 19.30 -15.58 10.81
N THR A 191 18.10 -16.01 11.19
CA THR A 191 17.29 -16.91 10.36
C THR A 191 16.96 -16.26 9.02
N ALA A 192 16.65 -14.94 8.99
CA ALA A 192 16.39 -14.19 7.77
C ALA A 192 17.60 -14.12 6.82
N GLN A 193 18.82 -14.21 7.38
CA GLN A 193 20.08 -14.31 6.65
C GLN A 193 20.44 -15.75 6.23
N GLY A 194 19.54 -16.72 6.46
CA GLY A 194 19.75 -18.11 6.06
C GLY A 194 20.66 -18.92 6.99
N LYS A 195 20.94 -18.44 8.22
CA LYS A 195 21.75 -19.18 9.20
C LYS A 195 21.00 -20.37 9.77
N SER A 196 21.69 -21.49 9.98
CA SER A 196 21.14 -22.66 10.67
C SER A 196 21.01 -22.40 12.17
N SER A 197 20.20 -23.18 12.90
CA SER A 197 20.10 -23.05 14.37
C SER A 197 21.45 -23.22 15.05
N TRP A 198 22.31 -24.08 14.50
CA TRP A 198 23.67 -24.29 14.99
C TRP A 198 24.54 -23.04 14.79
N ASP A 199 24.58 -22.49 13.57
CA ASP A 199 25.33 -21.26 13.28
C ASP A 199 24.87 -20.10 14.17
N ILE A 200 23.56 -19.96 14.35
CA ILE A 200 22.97 -18.93 15.23
C ILE A 200 23.43 -19.13 16.66
N GLY A 201 23.50 -20.38 17.14
CA GLY A 201 24.00 -20.71 18.47
C GLY A 201 25.45 -20.28 18.66
N VAL A 202 26.30 -20.55 17.66
CA VAL A 202 27.70 -20.09 17.64
C VAL A 202 27.77 -18.56 17.66
N ILE A 203 27.02 -17.86 16.80
CA ILE A 203 27.03 -16.40 16.68
C ILE A 203 26.54 -15.72 17.97
N LEU A 204 25.47 -16.23 18.58
CA LEU A 204 24.83 -15.64 19.77
C LEU A 204 25.38 -16.18 21.09
N MET A 205 26.37 -17.09 21.03
CA MET A 205 26.97 -17.78 22.16
C MET A 205 25.94 -18.49 23.06
N ILE A 206 25.01 -19.23 22.45
CA ILE A 206 23.98 -20.02 23.13
C ILE A 206 23.86 -21.42 22.48
N SER A 207 23.22 -22.37 23.18
CA SER A 207 23.02 -23.70 22.60
C SER A 207 22.05 -23.67 21.42
N GLU A 208 22.20 -24.59 20.48
CA GLU A 208 21.25 -24.79 19.37
C GLU A 208 19.81 -25.00 19.89
N ASN A 209 19.66 -25.74 21.00
CA ASN A 209 18.37 -25.96 21.65
C ASN A 209 17.75 -24.64 22.15
N THR A 210 18.56 -23.73 22.68
CA THR A 210 18.13 -22.39 23.11
C THR A 210 17.67 -21.54 21.91
N VAL A 211 18.36 -21.62 20.77
CA VAL A 211 17.92 -20.97 19.52
C VAL A 211 16.57 -21.50 19.09
N ASN A 212 16.41 -22.83 19.03
CA ASN A 212 15.15 -23.48 18.64
C ASN A 212 14.00 -23.10 19.59
N PHE A 213 14.28 -22.96 20.89
CA PHE A 213 13.32 -22.47 21.87
C PHE A 213 12.85 -21.04 21.57
N HIS A 214 13.78 -20.10 21.33
CA HIS A 214 13.43 -18.72 20.99
C HIS A 214 12.65 -18.63 19.67
N VAL A 215 13.07 -19.33 18.62
CA VAL A 215 12.34 -19.34 17.35
C VAL A 215 10.93 -19.91 17.53
N LYS A 216 10.76 -20.99 18.30
CA LYS A 216 9.44 -21.59 18.55
C LYS A 216 8.51 -20.62 19.30
N ASN A 217 9.04 -19.85 20.26
CA ASN A 217 8.26 -18.83 20.95
C ASN A 217 7.88 -17.67 20.01
N ALA A 218 8.81 -17.21 19.17
CA ALA A 218 8.51 -16.18 18.17
C ALA A 218 7.44 -16.65 17.16
N MET A 219 7.54 -17.89 16.67
CA MET A 219 6.54 -18.53 15.83
C MET A 219 5.15 -18.56 16.48
N ARG A 220 5.06 -18.91 17.77
CA ARG A 220 3.80 -18.89 18.53
C ARG A 220 3.22 -17.48 18.61
N LYS A 221 4.04 -16.48 18.95
CA LYS A 221 3.63 -15.06 19.03
C LYS A 221 3.17 -14.50 17.67
N LEU A 222 3.76 -14.99 16.58
CA LEU A 222 3.42 -14.62 15.21
C LEU A 222 2.37 -15.53 14.58
N GLU A 223 1.75 -16.43 15.35
CA GLU A 223 0.67 -17.33 14.93
C GLU A 223 1.03 -18.10 13.65
N THR A 224 2.18 -18.78 13.67
CA THR A 224 2.65 -19.59 12.55
C THR A 224 3.43 -20.81 13.03
N SER A 225 3.34 -21.90 12.26
CA SER A 225 4.13 -23.12 12.46
C SER A 225 5.41 -23.16 11.62
N SER A 226 5.56 -22.27 10.64
CA SER A 226 6.72 -22.22 9.75
C SER A 226 7.68 -21.10 10.16
N ARG A 227 8.96 -21.47 10.33
CA ARG A 227 10.09 -20.55 10.61
C ARG A 227 10.23 -19.49 9.52
N THR A 228 10.14 -19.87 8.25
CA THR A 228 10.20 -18.94 7.11
C THR A 228 9.02 -17.96 7.14
N VAL A 229 7.81 -18.45 7.41
CA VAL A 229 6.63 -17.58 7.54
C VAL A 229 6.76 -16.66 8.76
N ALA A 230 7.38 -17.11 9.86
CA ALA A 230 7.67 -16.28 11.03
C ALA A 230 8.61 -15.11 10.67
N VAL A 231 9.68 -15.38 9.93
CA VAL A 231 10.58 -14.33 9.42
C VAL A 231 9.80 -13.34 8.54
N ILE A 232 8.99 -13.83 7.58
CA ILE A 232 8.21 -12.96 6.69
C ILE A 232 7.23 -12.09 7.49
N LYS A 233 6.51 -12.66 8.45
CA LYS A 233 5.58 -11.92 9.31
C LYS A 233 6.32 -10.88 10.17
N ALA A 234 7.46 -11.25 10.75
CA ALA A 234 8.26 -10.36 11.57
C ALA A 234 8.79 -9.16 10.77
N LEU A 235 9.32 -9.40 9.56
CA LEU A 235 9.76 -8.35 8.63
C LEU A 235 8.60 -7.43 8.22
N ARG A 236 7.44 -7.98 7.84
CA ARG A 236 6.27 -7.19 7.43
C ARG A 236 5.69 -6.32 8.55
N ARG A 237 5.85 -6.76 9.81
CA ARG A 237 5.45 -6.01 11.01
C ARG A 237 6.55 -5.08 11.54
N GLY A 238 7.73 -5.03 10.92
CA GLY A 238 8.87 -4.24 11.41
C GLY A 238 9.42 -4.71 12.76
N LEU A 239 9.23 -5.98 13.11
CA LEU A 239 9.72 -6.58 14.36
C LEU A 239 11.19 -7.00 14.27
N ILE A 240 11.69 -7.19 13.04
CA ILE A 240 13.09 -7.40 12.68
C ILE A 240 13.37 -6.65 11.38
N ASP A 241 14.63 -6.28 11.14
CA ASP A 241 15.03 -5.55 9.94
C ASP A 241 15.42 -6.51 8.80
N LEU A 242 15.29 -6.03 7.56
CA LEU A 242 15.85 -6.72 6.41
C LEU A 242 17.38 -6.70 6.53
N PRO A 243 18.04 -7.86 6.39
CA PRO A 243 19.50 -7.88 6.40
C PRO A 243 20.04 -7.13 5.17
N TYR A 244 21.08 -6.33 5.38
CA TYR A 244 21.94 -5.89 4.29
C TYR A 244 22.74 -7.12 3.83
N VAL A 245 22.38 -7.66 2.66
CA VAL A 245 23.06 -8.80 2.03
C VAL A 245 24.03 -8.29 0.97
#